data_AF-A0A2N5H4T3-F1
#
_entry.id   AF-A0A2N5H4T3-F1
#
_cell.length_a   1.000
_cell.length_b   1.000
_cell.length_c   1.000
_cell.angle_alpha   90.00
_cell.angle_beta   90.00
_cell.angle_gamma   90.00
#
_symmetry.space_group_name_H-M   'P 1'
#
loop_
_entity.id
_entity.type
_entity.pdbx_description
1 polymer ?
#
loop_
_entity_poly.entity_id
_entity_poly.type
_entity_poly.pdbx_seq_one_letter_code
_entity_poly.pdbx_strand_id
1 'polypeptide(L)' 'MDKELKWSNGTEWGEIEHPELGMVMTYWKSGTPCYDTYTAPRVNVDGDIYCERFCQDEGVWKDTIWIGEHNGEQEISF' A
#
# COMPACT_ATOMS: atom_id res chain seq x y z
N MET A 1 -10.51 12.83 6.22
CA MET A 1 -9.69 12.61 5.02
C MET A 1 -8.50 11.82 5.49
N ASP A 2 -8.37 10.59 5.02
CA ASP A 2 -7.27 9.72 5.40
C ASP A 2 -5.98 10.31 4.86
N LYS A 3 -4.92 10.29 5.66
CA LYS A 3 -3.63 10.85 5.26
C LYS A 3 -2.84 9.77 4.52
N GLU A 4 -2.49 10.02 3.27
CA GLU A 4 -1.62 9.13 2.51
C GLU A 4 -0.14 9.38 2.85
N LEU A 5 0.62 8.30 3.03
CA LEU A 5 2.06 8.29 3.24
C LEU A 5 2.77 7.77 1.98
N LYS A 6 4.10 7.76 1.97
CA LYS A 6 4.88 7.20 0.86
C LYS A 6 5.71 5.99 1.31
N TRP A 7 5.96 5.09 0.38
CA TRP A 7 6.98 4.06 0.55
C TRP A 7 8.36 4.64 0.29
N SER A 8 9.24 4.70 1.29
CA SER A 8 10.60 5.25 1.15
C SER A 8 11.52 4.38 0.29
N ASN A 9 11.25 3.06 0.25
CA ASN A 9 11.98 2.06 -0.52
C ASN A 9 11.08 1.34 -1.55
N GLY A 10 9.96 1.97 -1.92
CA GLY A 10 9.02 1.44 -2.89
C GLY A 10 9.34 1.85 -4.33
N THR A 11 9.01 0.96 -5.26
CA THR A 11 8.99 1.24 -6.69
C THR A 11 7.55 1.18 -7.17
N GLU A 12 7.14 2.12 -8.01
CA GLU A 12 5.83 2.09 -8.68
C GLU A 12 5.73 0.86 -9.58
N TRP A 13 4.63 0.13 -9.48
CA TRP A 13 4.32 -0.99 -10.36
C TRP A 13 3.33 -0.59 -11.45
N GLY A 14 2.23 0.05 -11.06
CA GLY A 14 1.16 0.46 -11.97
C GLY A 14 -0.16 0.68 -11.25
N GLU A 15 -1.10 1.31 -11.94
CA GLU A 15 -2.46 1.54 -11.44
C GLU A 15 -3.33 0.29 -11.60
N ILE A 16 -4.08 -0.04 -10.54
CA ILE A 16 -5.00 -1.17 -10.50
C ILE A 16 -6.34 -0.67 -9.93
N GLU A 17 -7.46 -1.14 -10.48
CA GLU A 17 -8.79 -0.82 -9.95
C GLU A 17 -9.04 -1.58 -8.65
N HIS A 18 -9.20 -0.85 -7.54
CA HIS A 18 -9.65 -1.38 -6.25
C HIS A 18 -11.17 -1.23 -6.13
N PRO A 19 -11.91 -2.27 -5.68
CA PRO A 19 -13.38 -2.24 -5.58
C PRO A 19 -13.93 -1.04 -4.79
N GLU A 20 -13.22 -0.63 -3.75
CA GLU A 20 -13.64 0.46 -2.85
C GLU A 20 -12.88 1.77 -3.05
N LEU A 21 -11.65 1.72 -3.58
CA LEU A 21 -10.76 2.89 -3.64
C LEU A 21 -10.66 3.48 -5.05
N GLY A 22 -11.25 2.82 -6.05
CA GLY A 22 -11.11 3.16 -7.46
C GLY A 22 -9.71 2.84 -7.99
N MET A 23 -9.27 3.55 -9.02
CA MET A 23 -7.92 3.39 -9.57
C MET A 23 -6.87 3.88 -8.58
N VAL A 24 -5.95 2.99 -8.20
CA VAL A 24 -4.88 3.28 -7.23
C VAL A 24 -3.53 2.82 -7.76
N MET A 25 -2.50 3.66 -7.61
CA MET A 25 -1.12 3.25 -7.88
C MET A 25 -0.66 2.21 -6.84
N THR A 26 -0.03 1.14 -7.33
CA THR A 26 0.54 0.10 -6.47
C THR A 26 2.05 0.08 -6.53
N TYR A 27 2.67 -0.41 -5.46
CA TYR A 27 4.10 -0.37 -5.20
C TYR A 27 4.61 -1.75 -4.77
N TRP A 28 5.89 -1.98 -4.99
CA TRP A 28 6.61 -3.17 -4.52
C TRP A 28 8.02 -2.79 -4.04
N LYS A 29 8.63 -3.68 -3.27
CA LYS A 29 10.01 -3.49 -2.79
C LYS A 29 11.00 -3.85 -3.89
N SER A 30 11.77 -2.87 -4.33
CA SER A 30 12.81 -3.07 -5.36
C SER A 30 13.81 -4.15 -4.94
N GLY A 31 14.19 -5.02 -5.88
CA GLY A 31 15.14 -6.11 -5.63
C GLY A 31 14.54 -7.36 -4.96
N THR A 32 13.23 -7.40 -4.73
CA THR A 32 12.49 -8.62 -4.35
C THR A 32 11.58 -9.08 -5.49
N PRO A 33 11.14 -10.34 -5.56
CA PRO A 33 10.14 -10.76 -6.54
C PRO A 33 8.81 -10.01 -6.39
N CYS A 34 8.16 -9.67 -7.52
CA CYS A 34 6.90 -8.93 -7.56
C CYS A 34 5.66 -9.85 -7.49
N TYR A 35 5.56 -10.70 -6.46
CA TYR A 35 4.37 -11.55 -6.30
C TYR A 35 3.16 -10.77 -5.78
N ASP A 36 3.42 -9.74 -4.97
CA ASP A 36 2.42 -8.87 -4.38
C ASP A 36 2.81 -7.40 -4.62
N THR A 37 1.80 -6.57 -4.90
CA THR A 37 1.93 -5.11 -4.91
C THR A 37 0.96 -4.50 -3.91
N TYR A 38 1.27 -3.31 -3.42
CA TYR A 38 0.58 -2.69 -2.30
C TYR A 38 0.18 -1.26 -2.64
N THR A 39 -0.96 -0.78 -2.15
CA THR A 39 -1.29 0.65 -2.28
C THR A 39 -0.30 1.52 -1.53
N ALA A 40 -0.36 2.83 -1.75
CA ALA A 40 0.24 3.77 -0.80
C ALA A 40 -0.32 3.52 0.62
N PRO A 41 0.51 3.64 1.67
CA PRO A 41 0.03 3.50 3.04
C PRO A 41 -0.89 4.66 3.42
N ARG A 42 -1.92 4.40 4.21
CA ARG A 42 -2.92 5.37 4.64
C ARG A 42 -3.11 5.33 6.14
N VAL A 43 -3.19 6.51 6.74
CA VAL A 43 -3.51 6.68 8.17
C VAL A 43 -5.03 6.81 8.32
N ASN A 44 -5.62 5.93 9.12
CA ASN A 44 -7.04 5.98 9.46
C ASN A 44 -7.32 7.01 10.58
N VAL A 45 -8.57 7.10 11.02
CA VAL A 45 -9.00 8.03 12.08
C VAL A 45 -8.43 7.73 13.47
N ASP A 46 -8.05 6.47 13.71
CA ASP A 46 -7.48 6.01 14.98
C ASP A 46 -5.95 6.21 15.02
N GLY A 47 -5.35 6.67 13.92
CA GLY A 47 -3.91 6.85 13.79
C GLY A 47 -3.17 5.60 13.34
N ASP A 48 -3.86 4.54 12.94
CA ASP A 48 -3.24 3.32 12.41
C ASP A 48 -2.93 3.44 10.91
N ILE A 49 -1.81 2.85 10.50
CA ILE A 49 -1.33 2.83 9.12
C ILE A 49 -1.67 1.49 8.47
N TYR A 50 -2.32 1.53 7.31
CA TYR A 50 -2.64 0.34 6.50
C TYR A 50 -2.28 0.49 5.03
N CYS A 51 -2.19 -0.62 4.32
CA CYS A 51 -2.21 -0.67 2.85
C CYS A 51 -3.01 -1.88 2.34
N GLU A 52 -3.54 -1.81 1.13
CA GLU A 52 -4.21 -2.94 0.49
C GLU A 52 -3.20 -3.75 -0.33
N ARG A 53 -3.29 -5.08 -0.28
CA ARG A 53 -2.43 -5.99 -1.05
C ARG A 53 -3.14 -6.56 -2.27
N PHE A 54 -2.49 -6.45 -3.41
CA PHE A 54 -2.88 -7.09 -4.67
C PHE A 54 -1.92 -8.23 -5.01
N CYS A 55 -2.47 -9.43 -5.20
CA CYS A 55 -1.70 -10.60 -5.61
C CYS A 55 -1.57 -10.63 -7.13
N GLN A 56 -0.34 -10.50 -7.64
CA GLN A 56 -0.05 -10.45 -9.08
C GLN A 56 -0.23 -11.81 -9.76
N ASP A 57 -0.01 -12.91 -9.03
CA ASP A 57 -0.14 -14.26 -9.57
C ASP A 57 -1.60 -14.63 -9.85
N GLU A 58 -2.52 -14.18 -8.99
CA GLU A 58 -3.96 -14.45 -9.12
C GLU A 58 -4.75 -13.31 -9.76
N GLY A 59 -4.18 -12.10 -9.82
CA GLY A 59 -4.84 -10.92 -10.36
C GLY A 59 -5.99 -10.42 -9.48
N VAL A 60 -5.89 -10.55 -8.16
CA VAL A 60 -6.95 -10.18 -7.21
C VAL A 60 -6.41 -9.47 -5.97
N TRP A 61 -7.21 -8.56 -5.42
CA TRP A 61 -7.02 -8.00 -4.08
C TRP A 61 -7.23 -9.07 -3.01
N LYS A 62 -6.36 -9.13 -2.01
CA LYS A 62 -6.36 -10.20 -1.00
C LYS A 62 -6.81 -9.71 0.37
N ASP A 63 -6.13 -8.72 0.92
CA ASP A 63 -6.31 -8.27 2.29
C ASP A 63 -5.75 -6.86 2.52
N THR A 64 -6.25 -6.25 3.59
CA THR A 64 -5.73 -5.03 4.19
C THR A 64 -4.64 -5.38 5.19
N ILE A 65 -3.46 -4.79 5.02
CA ILE A 65 -2.28 -5.02 5.85
C ILE A 65 -2.15 -3.88 6.86
N TRP A 66 -2.12 -4.21 8.16
CA TRP A 66 -1.74 -3.26 9.20
C TRP A 66 -0.21 -3.17 9.30
N ILE A 67 0.30 -1.95 9.31
CA ILE A 67 1.75 -1.68 9.33
C ILE A 67 2.19 -1.21 10.72
N GLY A 68 1.36 -0.45 11.42
CA GLY A 68 1.65 0.07 12.75
C GLY A 68 0.92 1.39 13.04
N GLU A 69 1.21 1.99 14.19
CA GLU A 69 0.67 3.28 14.60
C GLU A 69 1.46 4.44 13.98
N HIS A 70 0.76 5.52 13.61
CA HIS A 70 1.33 6.75 13.06
C HIS A 70 1.90 7.63 14.17
N ASN A 71 3.21 7.87 14.14
CA ASN A 71 3.94 8.70 15.10
C ASN A 71 4.44 10.02 14.49
N GLY A 72 3.86 10.45 13.36
CA GLY A 72 4.22 11.69 12.67
C GLY A 72 5.09 11.50 11.43
N GLU A 73 5.31 10.26 10.99
CA GLU A 73 6.05 9.94 9.77
C GLU A 73 5.34 10.50 8.51
N GLN A 74 6.14 10.73 7.47
CA GLN A 74 5.65 11.05 6.12
C GLN A 74 5.91 9.91 5.14
N GLU A 75 6.87 9.04 5.46
CA GLU A 75 7.27 7.90 4.66
C GLU A 75 7.52 6.70 5.58
N ILE A 76 7.26 5.50 5.06
CA ILE A 76 7.52 4.23 5.75
C ILE A 76 8.20 3.25 4.78
N SER A 77 8.87 2.23 5.31
CA SER A 77 9.53 1.21 4.50
C SER A 77 8.74 -0.11 4.48
N PHE A 78 8.81 -0.84 3.36
CA PHE A 78 8.38 -2.24 3.23
C PHE A 78 9.11 -3.18 4.18
#